data_AF-A0AAP1C2G5-F1
#
_entry.id   AF-A0AAP1C2G5-F1
#
_cell.length_a   1.000
_cell.length_b   1.000
_cell.length_c   1.000
_cell.angle_alpha   90.00
_cell.angle_beta   90.00
_cell.angle_gamma   90.00
#
_symmetry.space_group_name_H-M   'P 1'
#
loop_
_entity.id
_entity.type
_entity.pdbx_description
1 polymer ?
#
loop_
_entity_poly.entity_id
_entity_poly.type
_entity_poly.pdbx_seq_one_letter_code
_entity_poly.pdbx_strand_id
1 'polypeptide(L)'
;MEQGGDWHAYRKEIAALHGRATTEDEYVALLQAHKALVEVAKYCFDGESYAKLLPAAEAEYRMFLAKEATEGGLVNPVRFDRITRREVQSGRLGVDDDFRNLAAAGAPVLGASKGNAGHSFRPGNWFFYGMGTASILAVAFARLDVSPIWMIPLGLVGGWYFNERERKRVDVSVVAPEHEQ
;
A
#
# COMPACT_ATOMS: atom_id res chain seq x y z
N MET A 1 -1.42 32.95 -0.41
CA MET A 1 -2.07 31.67 -0.75
C MET A 1 -1.16 30.59 -0.22
N GLU A 2 -1.57 29.84 0.80
CA GLU A 2 -0.77 28.72 1.32
C GLU A 2 -0.72 27.64 0.22
N GLN A 3 0.34 27.65 -0.57
CA GLN A 3 0.59 26.69 -1.65
C GLN A 3 1.01 25.35 -1.03
N GLY A 4 0.03 24.61 -0.56
CA GLY A 4 0.22 23.30 0.04
C GLY A 4 -0.98 23.02 0.93
N GLY A 5 -1.92 22.21 0.46
CA GLY A 5 -2.94 21.66 1.34
C GLY A 5 -2.29 20.97 2.55
N ASP A 6 -3.05 20.72 3.61
CA ASP A 6 -2.52 20.22 4.89
C ASP A 6 -1.77 18.87 4.71
N TRP A 7 -0.46 18.96 4.45
CA TRP A 7 0.44 17.83 4.20
C TRP A 7 0.44 16.85 5.36
N HIS A 8 0.30 17.37 6.57
CA HIS A 8 0.23 16.58 7.78
C HIS A 8 -1.10 15.82 7.88
N ALA A 9 -2.22 16.40 7.43
CA ALA A 9 -3.48 15.67 7.30
C ALA A 9 -3.36 14.50 6.32
N TYR A 10 -2.76 14.71 5.14
CA TYR A 10 -2.58 13.63 4.16
C TYR A 10 -1.68 12.50 4.69
N ARG A 11 -0.59 12.82 5.40
CA ARG A 11 0.25 11.79 6.05
C ARG A 11 -0.53 10.96 7.06
N LYS A 12 -1.31 11.62 7.92
CA LYS A 12 -2.17 10.93 8.90
C LYS A 12 -3.20 10.04 8.22
N GLU A 13 -3.79 10.49 7.12
CA GLU A 13 -4.74 9.71 6.35
C GLU A 13 -4.08 8.46 5.74
N ILE A 14 -2.92 8.62 5.10
CA ILE A 14 -2.15 7.48 4.55
C ILE A 14 -1.80 6.48 5.66
N ALA A 15 -1.33 6.94 6.82
CA ALA A 15 -1.01 6.07 7.95
C ALA A 15 -2.24 5.34 8.51
N ALA A 16 -3.40 6.00 8.53
CA ALA A 16 -4.66 5.41 8.96
C ALA A 16 -5.14 4.33 7.95
N LEU A 17 -5.08 4.64 6.65
CA LEU A 17 -5.42 3.70 5.58
C LEU A 17 -4.47 2.49 5.56
N HIS A 18 -3.16 2.72 5.75
CA HIS A 18 -2.18 1.64 5.85
C HIS A 18 -2.43 0.75 7.08
N GLY A 19 -3.00 1.30 8.15
CA GLY A 19 -3.45 0.49 9.29
C GLY A 19 -4.65 -0.40 9.01
N ARG A 20 -5.41 -0.13 7.95
CA ARG A 20 -6.61 -0.88 7.55
C ARG A 20 -6.39 -1.73 6.30
N ALA A 21 -5.28 -1.53 5.60
CA ALA A 21 -4.89 -2.33 4.45
C ALA A 21 -4.77 -3.81 4.84
N THR A 22 -5.21 -4.67 3.93
CA THR A 22 -5.29 -6.12 4.12
C THR A 22 -4.65 -6.89 2.96
N THR A 23 -4.46 -6.23 1.82
CA THR A 23 -3.87 -6.82 0.62
C THR A 23 -2.53 -6.18 0.29
N GLU A 24 -1.69 -6.93 -0.42
CA GLU A 24 -0.39 -6.44 -0.87
C GLU A 24 -0.51 -5.19 -1.76
N ASP A 25 -1.45 -5.19 -2.70
CA ASP A 25 -1.67 -4.08 -3.61
C ASP A 25 -2.09 -2.79 -2.87
N GLU A 26 -2.91 -2.91 -1.82
CA GLU A 26 -3.27 -1.77 -0.96
C GLU A 26 -2.03 -1.20 -0.25
N TYR A 27 -1.17 -2.05 0.31
CA TYR A 27 0.07 -1.60 0.93
C TYR A 27 0.96 -0.88 -0.08
N VAL A 28 1.18 -1.48 -1.25
CA VAL A 28 2.02 -0.90 -2.31
C VAL A 28 1.47 0.44 -2.78
N ALA A 29 0.15 0.54 -3.02
CA ALA A 29 -0.48 1.79 -3.44
C ALA A 29 -0.32 2.90 -2.40
N LEU A 30 -0.43 2.58 -1.11
CA LEU A 30 -0.27 3.55 -0.03
C LEU A 30 1.19 3.98 0.17
N LEU A 31 2.15 3.07 -0.01
CA LEU A 31 3.58 3.41 -0.04
C LEU A 31 3.90 4.34 -1.21
N GLN A 32 3.29 4.13 -2.38
CA GLN A 32 3.43 5.03 -3.53
C GLN A 32 2.81 6.40 -3.28
N ALA A 33 1.62 6.44 -2.65
CA ALA A 33 0.98 7.70 -2.25
C ALA A 33 1.84 8.48 -1.26
N HIS A 34 2.45 7.80 -0.28
CA HIS A 34 3.40 8.41 0.65
C HIS A 34 4.60 9.00 -0.07
N LYS A 35 5.23 8.24 -0.97
CA LYS A 35 6.36 8.73 -1.78
C LYS A 35 5.98 9.95 -2.60
N ALA A 36 4.83 9.91 -3.28
CA ALA A 36 4.35 11.05 -4.06
C ALA A 36 4.11 12.29 -3.18
N LEU A 37 3.57 12.11 -1.98
CA LEU A 37 3.37 13.19 -1.02
C LEU A 37 4.70 13.81 -0.54
N VAL A 38 5.74 13.00 -0.37
CA VAL A 38 7.09 13.48 -0.04
C VAL A 38 7.69 14.26 -1.21
N GLU A 39 7.55 13.78 -2.45
CA GLU A 39 8.04 14.50 -3.64
C GLU A 39 7.35 15.86 -3.83
N VAL A 40 6.04 15.94 -3.59
CA VAL A 40 5.30 17.21 -3.63
C VAL A 40 5.81 18.18 -2.56
N ALA A 41 6.28 17.69 -1.42
CA ALA A 41 6.80 18.51 -0.33
C ALA A 41 7.98 19.39 -0.80
N LYS A 42 8.76 18.96 -1.79
CA LYS A 42 9.85 19.75 -2.39
C LYS A 42 9.39 21.10 -2.95
N TYR A 43 8.12 21.21 -3.36
CA TYR A 43 7.55 22.44 -3.92
C TYR A 43 6.80 23.27 -2.87
N CYS A 44 6.50 22.69 -1.70
CA CYS A 44 5.76 23.35 -0.62
C CYS A 44 6.68 23.88 0.48
N PHE A 45 7.86 23.29 0.65
CA PHE A 45 8.84 23.70 1.66
C PHE A 45 10.09 24.28 1.01
N ASP A 46 10.78 25.15 1.73
CA ASP A 46 12.13 25.58 1.34
C ASP A 46 13.11 24.38 1.39
N GLY A 47 14.25 24.52 0.72
CA GLY A 47 15.23 23.44 0.61
C GLY A 47 15.78 22.94 1.96
N GLU A 48 15.91 23.81 2.96
CA GLU A 48 16.40 23.44 4.29
C GLU A 48 15.34 22.63 5.05
N SER A 49 14.10 23.10 5.05
CA SER A 49 12.96 22.41 5.65
C SER A 49 12.69 21.05 4.98
N TYR A 50 12.78 21.00 3.64
CA TYR A 50 12.65 19.75 2.89
C TYR A 50 13.75 18.74 3.24
N ALA A 51 15.01 19.19 3.36
CA ALA A 51 16.11 18.33 3.76
C ALA A 51 15.92 17.73 5.17
N LYS A 52 15.35 18.50 6.10
CA LYS A 52 15.00 18.03 7.46
C LYS A 52 13.85 17.02 7.47
N LEU A 53 12.98 17.07 6.46
CA LEU A 53 11.81 16.21 6.34
C LEU A 53 12.14 14.82 5.78
N LEU A 54 13.15 14.72 4.91
CA LEU A 54 13.54 13.46 4.27
C LEU A 54 13.83 12.31 5.25
N PRO A 55 14.65 12.49 6.32
CA PRO A 55 14.89 11.41 7.28
C PRO A 55 13.61 10.95 8.00
N ALA A 56 12.70 11.88 8.30
CA ALA A 56 11.43 11.56 8.94
C ALA A 56 10.49 10.77 8.00
N ALA A 57 10.48 11.15 6.71
CA ALA A 57 9.74 10.41 5.69
C ALA A 57 10.29 9.00 5.47
N GLU A 58 11.62 8.84 5.45
CA GLU A 58 12.28 7.54 5.34
C GLU A 58 11.98 6.64 6.56
N ALA A 59 12.03 7.20 7.77
CA ALA A 59 11.66 6.48 8.98
C ALA A 59 10.18 6.04 8.96
N GLU A 60 9.28 6.89 8.47
CA GLU A 60 7.86 6.56 8.33
C GLU A 60 7.63 5.45 7.30
N TYR A 61 8.33 5.49 6.18
CA TYR A 61 8.30 4.43 5.18
C TYR A 61 8.74 3.08 5.78
N ARG A 62 9.86 3.05 6.53
CA ARG A 62 10.32 1.83 7.24
C ARG A 62 9.28 1.35 8.27
N MET A 63 8.63 2.27 8.98
CA MET A 63 7.55 1.93 9.91
C MET A 63 6.35 1.29 9.21
N PHE A 64 5.98 1.75 8.00
CA PHE A 64 4.94 1.13 7.19
C PHE A 64 5.29 -0.31 6.82
N LEU A 65 6.52 -0.57 6.36
CA LEU A 65 6.98 -1.93 6.06
C LEU A 65 6.97 -2.84 7.30
N ALA A 66 7.42 -2.34 8.45
CA ALA A 66 7.41 -3.09 9.71
C ALA A 66 5.97 -3.43 10.16
N LYS A 67 5.04 -2.49 9.97
CA LYS A 67 3.62 -2.68 10.27
C LYS A 67 2.96 -3.67 9.31
N GLU A 68 3.30 -3.63 8.02
CA GLU A 68 2.86 -4.63 7.04
C GLU A 68 3.34 -6.04 7.43
N ALA A 69 4.56 -6.14 7.97
CA ALA A 69 5.10 -7.40 8.47
C ALA A 69 4.54 -7.83 9.83
N THR A 70 3.78 -6.98 10.54
CA THR A 70 3.24 -7.32 11.86
C THR A 70 1.98 -8.18 11.74
N GLU A 71 1.96 -9.29 12.47
CA GLU A 71 0.84 -10.22 12.59
C GLU A 71 0.64 -10.55 14.07
N GLY A 72 -0.58 -10.40 14.59
CA GLY A 72 -0.86 -10.65 16.02
C GLY A 72 -0.08 -9.74 16.99
N GLY A 73 0.40 -8.57 16.54
CA GLY A 73 1.19 -7.65 17.35
C GLY A 73 2.69 -7.94 17.38
N LEU A 74 3.15 -8.98 16.67
CA LEU A 74 4.57 -9.30 16.52
C LEU A 74 4.99 -9.23 15.06
N VAL A 75 6.23 -8.84 14.79
CA VAL A 75 6.77 -8.83 13.42
C VAL A 75 6.98 -10.28 12.97
N ASN A 76 6.33 -10.67 11.87
CA ASN A 76 6.53 -11.95 11.21
C ASN A 76 7.79 -11.87 10.33
N PRO A 77 8.90 -12.56 10.70
CA PRO A 77 10.19 -12.38 10.03
C PRO A 77 10.21 -12.89 8.58
N VAL A 78 9.42 -13.92 8.27
CA VAL A 78 9.29 -14.46 6.91
C VAL A 78 8.55 -13.46 6.02
N ARG A 79 7.46 -12.88 6.53
CA ARG A 79 6.73 -11.83 5.82
C ARG A 79 7.60 -10.58 5.64
N PHE A 80 8.38 -10.24 6.66
CA PHE A 80 9.30 -9.11 6.63
C PHE A 80 10.37 -9.26 5.54
N ASP A 81 11.02 -10.44 5.42
CA ASP A 81 11.96 -10.73 4.32
C ASP A 81 11.31 -10.66 2.93
N ARG A 82 10.09 -11.18 2.79
CA ARG A 82 9.35 -11.09 1.52
C ARG A 82 9.10 -9.64 1.12
N ILE A 83 8.67 -8.81 2.06
CA ILE A 83 8.40 -7.39 1.84
C ILE A 83 9.68 -6.66 1.46
N THR A 84 10.78 -6.81 2.22
CA THR A 84 12.03 -6.12 1.90
C THR A 84 12.59 -6.54 0.54
N ARG A 85 12.46 -7.82 0.16
CA ARG A 85 12.83 -8.31 -1.17
C ARG A 85 12.01 -7.65 -2.28
N ARG A 86 10.69 -7.53 -2.11
CA ARG A 86 9.79 -6.81 -3.03
C ARG A 86 10.24 -5.36 -3.21
N GLU A 87 10.53 -4.69 -2.10
CA GLU A 87 10.95 -3.28 -2.13
C GLU A 87 12.30 -3.08 -2.84
N VAL A 88 13.26 -4.00 -2.63
CA VAL A 88 14.54 -4.00 -3.37
C VAL A 88 14.33 -4.24 -4.86
N GLN A 89 13.52 -5.24 -5.24
CA GLN A 89 13.22 -5.53 -6.65
C GLN A 89 12.58 -4.35 -7.37
N SER A 90 11.75 -3.59 -6.65
CA SER A 90 11.11 -2.38 -7.17
C SER A 90 12.01 -1.13 -7.17
N GLY A 91 13.25 -1.25 -6.67
CA GLY A 91 14.20 -0.14 -6.55
C GLY A 91 13.82 0.92 -5.51
N ARG A 92 12.89 0.61 -4.60
CA ARG A 92 12.46 1.53 -3.52
C ARG A 92 13.32 1.40 -2.26
N LEU A 93 13.90 0.23 -2.02
CA LEU A 93 14.86 -0.02 -0.95
C LEU A 93 16.24 -0.32 -1.56
N GLY A 94 17.29 0.18 -0.92
CA GLY A 94 18.66 -0.12 -1.32
C GLY A 94 18.99 -1.61 -1.16
N VAL A 95 19.85 -2.13 -2.03
CA VAL A 95 20.35 -3.51 -1.93
C VAL A 95 21.06 -3.73 -0.59
N ASP A 96 21.83 -2.75 -0.13
CA ASP A 96 22.63 -2.87 1.10
C ASP A 96 21.96 -2.18 2.31
N ASP A 97 20.65 -1.91 2.26
CA ASP A 97 19.94 -1.23 3.35
C ASP A 97 19.94 -2.08 4.64
N ASP A 98 20.30 -1.46 5.77
CA ASP A 98 20.35 -2.12 7.08
C ASP A 98 19.02 -2.81 7.45
N PHE A 99 17.90 -2.25 7.01
CA PHE A 99 16.57 -2.80 7.21
C PHE A 99 16.39 -4.13 6.48
N ARG A 100 16.96 -4.27 5.28
CA ARG A 100 16.99 -5.55 4.55
C ARG A 100 17.90 -6.55 5.24
N ASN A 101 19.08 -6.12 5.68
CA ASN A 101 20.03 -6.98 6.39
C ASN A 101 19.41 -7.56 7.67
N LEU A 102 18.67 -6.74 8.41
CA LEU A 102 17.91 -7.18 9.59
C LEU A 102 16.83 -8.22 9.23
N ALA A 103 16.07 -7.99 8.14
CA ALA A 103 15.04 -8.93 7.68
C ALA A 103 15.63 -10.28 7.27
N ALA A 104 16.71 -10.25 6.48
CA ALA A 104 17.39 -11.44 5.97
C ALA A 104 18.05 -12.26 7.10
N ALA A 105 18.56 -11.60 8.15
CA ALA A 105 19.14 -12.27 9.31
C ALA A 105 18.06 -12.86 10.25
N GLY A 106 16.93 -12.18 10.41
CA GLY A 106 15.84 -12.61 11.30
C GLY A 106 15.01 -13.78 10.76
N ALA A 107 14.78 -13.83 9.44
CA ALA A 107 13.98 -14.87 8.80
C ALA A 107 14.46 -16.32 9.07
N PRO A 108 15.75 -16.69 8.92
CA PRO A 108 16.22 -18.05 9.19
C PRO A 108 16.26 -18.41 10.67
N VAL A 109 16.48 -17.44 11.57
CA VAL A 109 16.58 -17.68 13.02
C VAL A 109 15.21 -17.88 13.67
N LEU A 110 14.19 -17.17 13.20
CA LEU A 110 12.84 -17.18 13.78
C LEU A 110 11.82 -17.97 12.93
N GLY A 111 12.09 -18.20 11.64
CA GLY A 111 11.24 -18.93 10.70
C GLY A 111 11.20 -20.44 10.89
N ALA A 112 12.03 -21.00 11.79
CA ALA A 112 12.01 -22.43 12.12
C ALA A 112 10.93 -22.82 13.15
N SER A 113 10.14 -21.87 13.68
CA SER A 113 8.99 -22.22 14.51
C SER A 113 7.80 -22.64 13.63
N LYS A 114 7.50 -23.95 13.71
CA LYS A 114 6.43 -24.65 13.00
C LYS A 114 5.08 -23.93 13.09
N GLY A 115 4.44 -23.78 11.92
CA GLY A 115 2.98 -23.68 11.80
C GLY A 115 2.45 -22.27 11.55
N ASN A 116 2.48 -21.82 10.30
CA ASN A 116 1.45 -20.96 9.70
C ASN A 116 1.61 -20.94 8.17
N ALA A 117 1.66 -22.15 7.58
CA ALA A 117 1.33 -22.34 6.17
C ALA A 117 -0.20 -22.47 6.09
N GLY A 118 -0.88 -21.33 6.07
CA GLY A 118 -2.34 -21.29 6.09
C GLY A 118 -2.82 -19.91 5.70
N HIS A 119 -2.92 -19.69 4.39
CA HIS A 119 -3.55 -18.52 3.81
C HIS A 119 -4.88 -18.19 4.49
N SER A 120 -4.97 -17.02 5.12
CA SER A 120 -6.24 -16.29 5.15
C SER A 120 -6.11 -15.10 4.20
N PHE A 121 -6.42 -15.35 2.92
CA PHE A 121 -6.85 -14.27 2.04
C PHE A 121 -8.13 -13.71 2.65
N ARG A 122 -8.01 -12.63 3.43
CA ARG A 122 -9.17 -11.83 3.80
C ARG A 122 -9.74 -11.26 2.50
N PRO A 123 -11.04 -11.45 2.22
CA PRO A 123 -11.63 -10.99 0.97
C PRO A 123 -11.41 -9.48 0.83
N GLY A 124 -10.82 -9.09 -0.30
CA GLY A 124 -10.50 -7.69 -0.62
C GLY A 124 -11.72 -6.80 -0.41
N ASN A 125 -11.51 -5.69 0.30
CA ASN A 125 -12.60 -4.82 0.70
C ASN A 125 -13.01 -3.98 -0.51
N TRP A 126 -14.03 -4.44 -1.24
CA TRP A 126 -14.69 -3.79 -2.38
C TRP A 126 -14.83 -2.26 -2.27
N PHE A 127 -15.01 -1.78 -1.05
CA PHE A 127 -15.06 -0.36 -0.68
C PHE A 127 -13.84 0.45 -1.17
N PHE A 128 -12.62 -0.10 -1.10
CA PHE A 128 -11.40 0.63 -1.48
C PHE A 128 -11.26 0.79 -3.00
N TYR A 129 -11.64 -0.22 -3.77
CA TYR A 129 -11.75 -0.08 -5.24
C TYR A 129 -12.77 0.99 -5.62
N GLY A 130 -13.89 1.08 -4.90
CA GLY A 130 -14.89 2.13 -5.08
C GLY A 130 -14.36 3.53 -4.76
N MET A 131 -13.59 3.69 -3.68
CA MET A 131 -13.01 4.97 -3.29
C MET A 131 -11.87 5.42 -4.22
N GLY A 132 -11.00 4.49 -4.66
CA GLY A 132 -9.91 4.78 -5.59
C GLY A 132 -10.42 5.18 -6.98
N THR A 133 -11.42 4.47 -7.50
CA THR A 133 -12.06 4.87 -8.78
C THR A 133 -12.83 6.17 -8.65
N ALA A 134 -13.55 6.40 -7.54
CA ALA A 134 -14.26 7.66 -7.30
C ALA A 134 -13.31 8.87 -7.25
N SER A 135 -12.11 8.73 -6.67
CA SER A 135 -11.13 9.83 -6.60
C SER A 135 -10.51 10.14 -7.97
N ILE A 136 -10.19 9.12 -8.78
CA ILE A 136 -9.74 9.33 -10.17
C ILE A 136 -10.84 10.00 -11.01
N LEU A 137 -12.08 9.53 -10.88
CA LEU A 137 -13.22 10.12 -11.58
C LEU A 137 -13.50 11.55 -11.11
N ALA A 138 -13.40 11.84 -9.81
CA ALA A 138 -13.58 13.20 -9.30
C ALA A 138 -12.57 14.19 -9.90
N VAL A 139 -11.31 13.78 -10.09
CA VAL A 139 -10.29 14.62 -10.75
C VAL A 139 -10.57 14.81 -12.24
N ALA A 140 -11.02 13.77 -12.93
CA ALA A 140 -11.37 13.85 -14.36
C ALA A 140 -12.63 14.70 -14.60
N PHE A 141 -13.62 14.60 -13.71
CA PHE A 141 -14.89 15.30 -13.79
C PHE A 141 -14.89 16.68 -13.13
N ALA A 142 -13.85 17.10 -12.41
CA ALA A 142 -13.75 18.48 -11.89
C ALA A 142 -13.78 19.57 -12.98
N ARG A 143 -13.65 19.20 -14.26
CA ARG A 143 -13.76 20.11 -15.43
C ARG A 143 -15.14 20.14 -16.09
N LEU A 144 -16.04 19.26 -15.69
CA LEU A 144 -17.41 19.16 -16.20
C LEU A 144 -18.29 19.49 -14.99
N ASP A 145 -19.14 20.52 -15.04
CA ASP A 145 -20.02 20.96 -13.93
C ASP A 145 -21.05 19.88 -13.49
N VAL A 146 -20.59 18.69 -13.14
CA VAL A 146 -21.35 17.52 -12.76
C VAL A 146 -21.31 17.46 -11.24
N SER A 147 -22.49 17.41 -10.63
CA SER A 147 -22.63 17.37 -9.18
C SER A 147 -21.85 16.16 -8.58
N PRO A 148 -20.91 16.39 -7.63
CA PRO A 148 -20.08 15.35 -7.03
C PRO A 148 -20.85 14.21 -6.37
N ILE A 149 -22.11 14.46 -5.96
CA ILE A 149 -22.97 13.48 -5.28
C ILE A 149 -23.24 12.26 -6.18
N TRP A 150 -23.30 12.44 -7.51
CA TRP A 150 -23.51 11.33 -8.45
C TRP A 150 -22.28 10.45 -8.68
N MET A 151 -21.09 10.91 -8.30
CA MET A 151 -19.85 10.14 -8.43
C MET A 151 -19.75 9.01 -7.40
N ILE A 152 -20.40 9.17 -6.24
CA ILE A 152 -20.41 8.17 -5.16
C ILE A 152 -21.09 6.86 -5.62
N PRO A 153 -22.34 6.85 -6.14
CA PRO A 153 -22.95 5.62 -6.62
C PRO A 153 -22.22 5.04 -7.84
N LEU A 154 -21.70 5.87 -8.74
CA LEU A 154 -20.92 5.42 -9.90
C LEU A 154 -19.61 4.73 -9.50
N GLY A 155 -18.88 5.28 -8.52
CA GLY A 155 -17.67 4.67 -7.97
C GLY A 155 -17.97 3.34 -7.28
N LEU A 156 -19.07 3.24 -6.53
CA LEU A 156 -19.49 1.98 -5.90
C LEU A 156 -19.82 0.91 -6.95
N VAL A 157 -20.62 1.23 -7.97
CA VAL A 157 -20.96 0.27 -9.04
C VAL A 157 -19.71 -0.13 -9.83
N GLY A 158 -18.82 0.82 -10.13
CA GLY A 158 -17.54 0.55 -10.79
C GLY A 158 -16.67 -0.40 -9.98
N GLY A 159 -16.45 -0.09 -8.69
CA GLY A 159 -15.72 -0.98 -7.78
C GLY A 159 -16.33 -2.38 -7.72
N TRP A 160 -17.67 -2.50 -7.83
CA TRP A 160 -18.38 -3.78 -7.68
C TRP A 160 -18.11 -4.66 -8.86
N TYR A 161 -18.21 -4.08 -10.04
CA TYR A 161 -17.91 -4.74 -11.29
C TYR A 161 -16.45 -5.23 -11.36
N PHE A 162 -15.48 -4.41 -10.93
CA PHE A 162 -14.07 -4.81 -10.94
C PHE A 162 -13.78 -5.93 -9.92
N ASN A 163 -14.28 -5.80 -8.70
CA ASN A 163 -14.12 -6.83 -7.65
C ASN A 163 -14.76 -8.17 -8.06
N GLU A 164 -15.93 -8.14 -8.71
CA GLU A 164 -16.60 -9.35 -9.22
C GLU A 164 -15.79 -10.02 -10.33
N ARG A 165 -15.09 -9.23 -11.16
CA ARG A 165 -14.20 -9.75 -12.21
C ARG A 165 -12.95 -10.41 -11.64
N GLU A 166 -12.39 -9.86 -10.56
CA GLU A 166 -11.23 -10.44 -9.88
C GLU A 166 -11.59 -11.75 -9.18
N ARG A 167 -12.74 -11.81 -8.50
CA ARG A 167 -13.25 -13.07 -7.91
C ARG A 167 -13.34 -14.20 -8.93
N LYS A 168 -13.90 -13.91 -10.11
CA LYS A 168 -14.04 -14.90 -11.19
C LYS A 168 -12.69 -15.33 -11.79
N ARG A 169 -11.66 -14.48 -11.77
CA ARG A 169 -10.31 -14.87 -12.23
C ARG A 169 -9.61 -15.79 -11.24
N VAL A 170 -9.76 -15.53 -9.95
CA VAL A 170 -9.16 -16.35 -8.89
C VAL A 170 -9.80 -17.74 -8.89
N ASP A 171 -11.13 -17.84 -8.99
CA ASP A 171 -11.80 -19.15 -9.07
C ASP A 171 -11.35 -19.98 -10.29
N VAL A 172 -11.12 -19.34 -11.45
CA VAL A 172 -10.64 -20.05 -12.65
C VAL A 172 -9.19 -20.53 -12.49
N SER A 173 -8.33 -19.76 -11.82
CA SER A 173 -6.93 -20.16 -11.58
C SER A 173 -6.78 -21.28 -10.54
N VAL A 174 -7.74 -21.41 -9.61
CA VAL A 174 -7.75 -22.49 -8.60
C VAL A 174 -8.31 -23.80 -9.17
N VAL A 175 -9.11 -23.74 -10.23
CA VAL A 175 -9.65 -24.92 -10.94
C VAL A 175 -8.71 -25.44 -12.03
N ALA A 176 -7.65 -24.71 -12.39
CA ALA A 176 -6.69 -25.08 -13.43
C ALA A 176 -5.30 -25.59 -12.98
N PRO A 177 -5.11 -26.31 -11.85
CA PRO A 177 -3.96 -27.19 -11.72
C PRO A 177 -4.32 -28.57 -12.27
N GLU A 178 -3.43 -29.15 -13.07
CA GLU A 178 -3.49 -30.48 -13.68
C GLU A 178 -4.25 -30.56 -15.01
N HIS A 179 -3.54 -30.28 -16.11
CA HIS A 179 -3.40 -31.22 -17.22
C HIS A 179 -2.45 -30.60 -18.25
N GLU A 180 -1.14 -30.75 -18.05
CA GLU A 180 -0.24 -31.00 -19.17
C GLU A 180 1.00 -31.74 -18.65
N GLN A 181 1.25 -32.86 -19.32
CA GLN A 181 2.18 -33.94 -19.00
C GLN A 181 3.62 -33.58 -19.33
#